data_AF-A0A3B9KTH3-F1
#
_entry.id   AF-A0A3B9KTH3-F1
#
_cell.length_a   1.000
_cell.length_b   1.000
_cell.length_c   1.000
_cell.angle_alpha   90.00
_cell.angle_beta   90.00
_cell.angle_gamma   90.00
#
_symmetry.space_group_name_H-M   'P 1'
#
loop_
_entity.id
_entity.type
_entity.pdbx_description
1 polymer ?
#
loop_
_entity_poly.entity_id
_entity_poly.type
_entity_poly.pdbx_seq_one_letter_code
_entity_poly.pdbx_strand_id
1 'polypeptide(L)'
;KAAFVADGDKVIASAGKTAPKVGEPVTEELRLLISARRRVTLAEDKCLPFGEEKPRGEVVQPILASGDLFGALVILSADPLAKADEQLAGMGAILFEQQIER
;
A
#
# COMPACT_ATOMS: atom_id res chain seq x y z
N LYS A 1 11.99 5.97 -2.93
CA LYS A 1 10.81 5.17 -2.53
C LYS A 1 9.63 6.09 -2.40
N ALA A 2 8.42 5.58 -2.64
CA ALA A 2 7.18 6.29 -2.41
C ALA A 2 6.26 5.40 -1.58
N ALA A 3 5.27 5.99 -0.94
CA ALA A 3 4.28 5.27 -0.18
C ALA A 3 2.95 6.01 -0.27
N PHE A 4 1.86 5.26 -0.12
CA PHE A 4 0.55 5.86 0.04
C PHE A 4 -0.31 4.99 0.96
N VAL A 5 -1.31 5.62 1.54
CA VAL A 5 -2.37 4.94 2.28
C VAL A 5 -3.65 5.13 1.48
N ALA A 6 -4.37 4.03 1.27
CA ALA A 6 -5.70 4.05 0.68
C ALA A 6 -6.71 3.51 1.69
N ASP A 7 -7.90 4.10 1.69
CA ASP A 7 -9.08 3.45 2.27
C ASP A 7 -9.68 2.47 1.23
N GLY A 8 -10.93 2.02 1.42
CA GLY A 8 -11.59 1.11 0.47
C GLY A 8 -11.89 1.70 -0.91
N ASP A 9 -11.79 3.02 -1.07
CA ASP A 9 -12.27 3.76 -2.24
C ASP A 9 -11.21 4.65 -2.88
N LYS A 10 -10.35 5.32 -2.10
CA LYS A 10 -9.42 6.33 -2.57
C LYS A 10 -8.14 6.41 -1.75
N VAL A 11 -7.15 7.09 -2.32
CA VAL A 11 -5.90 7.45 -1.64
C VAL A 11 -6.18 8.55 -0.61
N ILE A 12 -5.79 8.32 0.65
CA ILE A 12 -6.00 9.26 1.76
C ILE A 12 -4.71 9.91 2.25
N ALA A 13 -3.55 9.31 1.95
CA ALA A 13 -2.23 9.88 2.21
C ALA A 13 -1.26 9.44 1.12
N SER A 14 -0.31 10.30 0.75
CA SER A 14 0.66 10.00 -0.30
C SER A 14 1.98 10.70 -0.03
N ALA A 15 3.09 10.02 -0.33
CA ALA A 15 4.44 10.50 -0.16
C ALA A 15 5.36 9.96 -1.26
N GLY A 16 6.14 10.84 -1.89
CA GLY A 16 7.06 10.49 -2.97
C GLY A 16 6.43 10.59 -4.36
N LYS A 17 7.28 10.76 -5.39
CA LYS A 17 6.84 11.12 -6.74
C LYS A 17 6.03 10.05 -7.47
N THR A 18 6.31 8.77 -7.19
CA THR A 18 5.65 7.64 -7.87
C THR A 18 4.37 7.21 -7.17
N ALA A 19 4.01 7.83 -6.04
CA ALA A 19 2.75 7.55 -5.36
C ALA A 19 1.59 8.30 -6.05
N PRO A 20 0.39 7.69 -6.09
CA PRO A 20 -0.82 8.35 -6.58
C PRO A 20 -1.18 9.55 -5.69
N LYS A 21 -1.96 10.51 -6.22
CA LYS A 21 -2.34 11.71 -5.47
C LYS A 21 -3.46 11.41 -4.48
N VAL A 22 -3.49 12.15 -3.37
CA VAL A 22 -4.60 12.08 -2.42
C VAL A 22 -5.91 12.42 -3.13
N GLY A 23 -6.93 11.59 -2.92
CA GLY A 23 -8.24 11.68 -3.56
C GLY A 23 -8.38 10.86 -4.84
N GLU A 24 -7.30 10.35 -5.43
CA GLU A 24 -7.39 9.43 -6.57
C GLU A 24 -8.07 8.12 -6.15
N PRO A 25 -8.95 7.55 -7.00
CA PRO A 25 -9.64 6.32 -6.70
C PRO A 25 -8.68 5.13 -6.70
N VAL A 26 -8.96 4.15 -5.84
CA VAL A 26 -8.27 2.85 -5.85
C VAL A 26 -8.71 2.06 -7.09
N THR A 27 -7.76 1.46 -7.79
CA THR A 27 -8.07 0.57 -8.93
C THR A 27 -8.73 -0.72 -8.43
N GLU A 28 -9.49 -1.40 -9.28
CA GLU A 28 -10.15 -2.65 -8.89
C GLU A 28 -9.14 -3.73 -8.52
N GLU A 29 -8.01 -3.80 -9.21
CA GLU A 29 -6.92 -4.72 -8.89
C GLU A 29 -6.36 -4.47 -7.49
N LEU A 30 -6.09 -3.21 -7.14
CA LEU A 30 -5.61 -2.89 -5.80
C LEU A 30 -6.69 -3.21 -4.76
N ARG A 31 -7.96 -2.89 -5.04
CA ARG A 31 -9.08 -3.22 -4.14
C ARG A 31 -9.17 -4.73 -3.88
N LEU A 32 -8.97 -5.57 -4.90
CA LEU A 32 -8.93 -7.03 -4.75
C LEU A 32 -7.75 -7.50 -3.89
N LEU A 33 -6.56 -6.92 -4.07
CA LEU A 33 -5.39 -7.25 -3.25
C LEU A 33 -5.62 -6.87 -1.77
N ILE A 34 -6.18 -5.69 -1.52
CA ILE A 34 -6.50 -5.21 -0.17
C ILE A 34 -7.57 -6.13 0.48
N SER A 35 -8.62 -6.46 -0.27
CA SER A 35 -9.75 -7.29 0.20
C SER A 35 -9.35 -8.72 0.54
N ALA A 36 -8.22 -9.20 0.02
CA ALA A 36 -7.65 -10.50 0.38
C ALA A 36 -7.11 -10.55 1.83
N ARG A 37 -7.03 -9.41 2.54
CA ARG A 37 -6.62 -9.29 3.96
C ARG A 37 -5.25 -9.93 4.26
N ARG A 38 -4.39 -10.03 3.26
CA ARG A 38 -3.03 -10.57 3.38
C ARG A 38 -2.04 -9.62 2.74
N ARG A 39 -0.82 -9.57 3.27
CA ARG A 39 0.29 -8.87 2.62
C ARG A 39 0.54 -9.48 1.24
N VAL A 40 0.72 -8.63 0.25
CA VAL A 40 1.15 -9.03 -1.09
C VAL A 40 2.40 -8.25 -1.45
N THR A 41 3.42 -8.98 -1.94
CA THR A 41 4.66 -8.41 -2.46
C THR A 41 4.69 -8.68 -3.96
N LEU A 42 4.85 -7.64 -4.76
CA LEU A 42 4.85 -7.72 -6.22
C LEU A 42 6.23 -7.30 -6.76
N ALA A 43 6.75 -8.11 -7.67
CA ALA A 43 7.95 -7.78 -8.45
C ALA A 43 7.58 -6.84 -9.61
N GLU A 44 8.61 -6.26 -10.25
CA GLU A 44 8.51 -5.26 -11.33
C GLU A 44 7.48 -5.59 -12.43
N ASP A 45 7.36 -6.86 -12.84
CA ASP A 45 6.44 -7.30 -13.89
C ASP A 45 4.97 -7.35 -13.42
N LYS A 46 4.74 -7.48 -12.11
CA LYS A 46 3.42 -7.59 -11.48
C LYS A 46 2.95 -6.33 -10.77
N CYS A 47 3.82 -5.34 -10.58
CA CYS A 47 3.46 -4.08 -9.93
C CYS A 47 2.29 -3.41 -10.66
N LEU A 48 1.37 -2.88 -9.87
CA LEU A 48 0.24 -2.11 -10.39
C LEU A 48 0.73 -0.75 -10.91
N PRO A 49 0.06 -0.18 -11.94
CA PRO A 49 0.43 1.12 -12.47
C PRO A 49 -0.05 2.22 -11.50
N PHE A 50 0.89 2.94 -10.90
CA PHE A 50 0.61 4.10 -10.06
C PHE A 50 1.36 5.33 -10.56
N GLY A 51 0.68 6.48 -10.56
CA GLY A 51 1.29 7.74 -10.99
C GLY A 51 1.86 7.67 -12.42
N GLU A 52 2.95 8.38 -12.65
CA GLU A 52 3.58 8.51 -13.98
C GLU A 52 4.69 7.47 -14.24
N GLU A 53 5.31 6.91 -13.19
CA GLU A 53 6.44 5.99 -13.30
C GLU A 53 6.09 4.61 -12.73
N LYS A 54 6.37 3.56 -13.51
CA LYS A 54 6.14 2.19 -13.07
C LYS A 54 7.13 1.82 -11.96
N PRO A 55 6.66 1.40 -10.77
CA PRO A 55 7.55 0.91 -9.73
C PRO A 55 8.17 -0.44 -10.13
N ARG A 56 9.39 -0.68 -9.66
CA ARG A 56 10.12 -1.95 -9.81
C ARG A 56 9.82 -2.94 -8.68
N GLY A 57 9.04 -2.51 -7.70
CA GLY A 57 8.62 -3.32 -6.59
C GLY A 57 7.51 -2.65 -5.79
N GLU A 58 6.58 -3.44 -5.30
CA GLU A 58 5.42 -2.98 -4.55
C GLU A 58 5.11 -3.92 -3.38
N VAL A 59 4.82 -3.35 -2.22
CA VAL A 59 4.26 -4.08 -1.07
C VAL A 59 2.91 -3.49 -0.75
N VAL A 60 1.86 -4.31 -0.82
CA VAL A 60 0.50 -3.98 -0.37
C VAL A 60 0.30 -4.64 0.99
N GLN A 61 0.16 -3.83 2.03
CA GLN A 61 -0.10 -4.30 3.38
C GLN A 61 -1.47 -3.79 3.84
N PRO A 62 -2.48 -4.68 3.94
CA PRO A 62 -3.77 -4.33 4.50
C PRO A 62 -3.63 -3.84 5.94
N ILE A 63 -4.46 -2.85 6.30
CA ILE A 63 -4.61 -2.29 7.65
C ILE A 63 -5.86 -2.92 8.25
N LEU A 64 -5.67 -3.75 9.27
CA LEU A 64 -6.72 -4.52 9.93
C LEU A 64 -6.86 -4.10 11.40
N ALA A 65 -7.84 -3.26 11.74
CA ALA A 65 -8.09 -2.90 13.13
C ALA A 65 -9.23 -3.77 13.69
N SER A 66 -8.97 -4.46 14.79
CA SER A 66 -9.90 -5.42 15.43
C SER A 66 -10.47 -6.48 14.47
N GLY A 67 -9.71 -6.83 13.42
CA GLY A 67 -10.12 -7.79 12.39
C GLY A 67 -10.94 -7.20 11.25
N ASP A 68 -11.31 -5.92 11.31
CA ASP A 68 -12.00 -5.20 10.24
C ASP A 68 -10.99 -4.53 9.30
N LEU A 69 -11.33 -4.52 8.01
CA LEU A 69 -10.49 -3.96 6.96
C LEU A 69 -10.76 -2.46 6.80
N PHE A 70 -9.75 -1.63 7.05
CA PHE A 70 -9.86 -0.17 6.92
C PHE A 70 -9.24 0.37 5.63
N GLY A 71 -8.32 -0.39 5.03
CA GLY A 71 -7.58 0.04 3.87
C GLY A 71 -6.25 -0.68 3.76
N ALA A 72 -5.26 -0.01 3.18
CA ALA A 72 -3.90 -0.53 3.10
C ALA A 72 -2.84 0.56 3.09
N LEU A 73 -1.67 0.22 3.62
CA LEU A 73 -0.41 0.90 3.39
C LEU A 73 0.29 0.24 2.19
N VAL A 74 0.63 1.04 1.20
CA VAL A 74 1.35 0.58 0.01
C VAL A 74 2.72 1.24 -0.06
N ILE A 75 3.77 0.42 -0.21
CA ILE A 75 5.15 0.87 -0.43
C ILE A 75 5.50 0.62 -1.89
N LEU A 76 6.01 1.65 -2.57
CA LEU A 76 6.48 1.60 -3.95
C LEU A 76 8.00 1.84 -3.98
N SER A 77 8.70 1.01 -4.75
CA SER A 77 10.15 1.09 -4.91
C SER A 77 10.53 1.29 -6.37
N ALA A 78 11.48 2.19 -6.61
CA ALA A 78 12.15 2.35 -7.90
C ALA A 78 13.32 1.36 -8.08
N ASP A 79 13.61 0.58 -7.04
CA ASP A 79 14.62 -0.49 -7.01
C ASP A 79 13.93 -1.82 -6.65
N PRO A 80 14.57 -2.98 -6.90
CA PRO A 80 14.09 -4.26 -6.35
C PRO A 80 13.83 -4.18 -4.84
N LEU A 81 12.75 -4.79 -4.37
CA LEU A 81 12.38 -4.75 -2.96
C LEU A 81 13.44 -5.43 -2.09
N ALA A 82 13.75 -4.79 -0.96
CA ALA A 82 14.52 -5.38 0.10
C ALA A 82 13.59 -5.95 1.18
N LYS A 83 14.07 -6.90 1.97
CA LYS A 83 13.34 -7.43 3.14
C LYS A 83 12.88 -6.32 4.11
N ALA A 84 13.66 -5.24 4.20
CA ALA A 84 13.33 -4.07 5.01
C ALA A 84 12.04 -3.36 4.54
N ASP A 85 11.68 -3.44 3.26
CA ASP A 85 10.45 -2.83 2.73
C ASP A 85 9.20 -3.55 3.20
N GLU A 86 9.24 -4.88 3.21
CA GLU A 86 8.15 -5.70 3.75
C GLU A 86 7.98 -5.48 5.26
N GLN A 87 9.09 -5.34 5.98
CA GLN A 87 9.07 -5.04 7.41
C GLN A 87 8.52 -3.64 7.68
N LEU A 88 8.93 -2.64 6.89
CA LEU A 88 8.43 -1.28 6.99
C LEU A 88 6.93 -1.20 6.73
N ALA A 89 6.44 -1.87 5.69
CA ALA A 89 5.01 -1.94 5.40
C ALA A 89 4.24 -2.59 6.56
N GLY A 90 4.73 -3.72 7.08
CA GLY A 90 4.11 -4.41 8.21
C GLY A 90 4.06 -3.56 9.48
N MET A 91 5.18 -2.93 9.85
CA MET A 91 5.25 -2.05 11.03
C MET A 91 4.36 -0.81 10.87
N GLY A 92 4.34 -0.23 9.67
CA GLY A 92 3.50 0.94 9.38
C GLY A 92 2.01 0.61 9.49
N ALA A 93 1.57 -0.54 8.97
CA ALA A 93 0.19 -0.97 9.10
C ALA A 93 -0.21 -1.22 10.56
N ILE A 94 0.62 -1.94 11.33
CA ILE A 94 0.37 -2.17 12.77
C ILE A 94 0.23 -0.84 13.53
N LEU A 95 1.03 0.17 13.19
CA LEU A 95 0.92 1.48 13.81
C LEU A 95 -0.44 2.12 13.52
N PHE A 96 -0.92 2.06 12.26
CA PHE A 96 -2.25 2.56 11.90
C PHE A 96 -3.36 1.79 12.63
N GLU A 97 -3.28 0.46 12.68
CA GLU A 97 -4.25 -0.39 13.38
C GLU A 97 -4.38 0.04 14.84
N GLN A 98 -3.26 0.23 15.54
CA GLN A 98 -3.23 0.70 16.93
C GLN A 98 -3.76 2.12 17.12
N GLN A 99 -3.70 2.99 16.11
CA GLN A 99 -4.29 4.34 16.20
C GLN A 99 -5.80 4.32 15.97
N ILE A 100 -6.31 3.38 15.17
CA ILE A 100 -7.74 3.23 14.89
C ILE A 100 -8.48 2.64 16.10
N GLU A 101 -7.82 1.76 16.86
CA GLU A 101 -8.40 1.11 18.05
C GLU A 101 -8.43 2.00 19.30
N ARG A 102 -7.87 3.22 19.23
CA ARG A 102 -7.84 4.17 20.35
C ARG A 102 -9.08 5.05 20.40
#